data_AF-A0A6V7IM68-F1
#
_entry.id   AF-A0A6V7IM68-F1
#
_cell.length_a   1.000
_cell.length_b   1.000
_cell.length_c   1.000
_cell.angle_alpha   90.00
_cell.angle_beta   90.00
_cell.angle_gamma   90.00
#
_symmetry.space_group_name_H-M   'P 1'
#
loop_
_entity.id
_entity.type
_entity.pdbx_description
1 polymer ?
#
loop_
_entity_poly.entity_id
_entity_poly.type
_entity_poly.pdbx_seq_one_letter_code
_entity_poly.pdbx_strand_id
1 'polypeptide(L)' 'RHEPDPALRVQWCLSFEGFARYMMDKDNYAFPNEYAIPSDTEMQQPLSQYYIASSHNTYLTGHQLKGESSVQLYSQ' A
#
# COMPACT_ATOMS: atom_id res chain seq x y z
N ARG A 1 -16.86 -17.84 1.69
CA ARG A 1 -15.72 -17.61 0.77
C ARG A 1 -14.54 -18.53 1.11
N HIS A 2 -14.11 -18.60 2.38
CA HIS A 2 -12.92 -19.38 2.77
C HIS A 2 -13.23 -20.79 3.30
N GLU A 3 -14.48 -21.04 3.71
CA GLU A 3 -14.93 -22.37 4.14
C GLU A 3 -15.13 -23.32 2.93
N PRO A 4 -14.34 -24.40 2.82
CA PRO A 4 -14.49 -25.37 1.74
C PRO A 4 -15.75 -26.23 1.87
N ASP A 5 -16.13 -26.64 3.08
CA ASP A 5 -17.21 -27.62 3.31
C ASP A 5 -18.60 -26.99 3.14
N PRO A 6 -19.40 -27.44 2.15
CA PRO A 6 -20.76 -26.94 1.93
C PRO A 6 -21.70 -27.14 3.12
N ALA A 7 -21.55 -28.22 3.89
CA ALA A 7 -22.42 -28.49 5.04
C ALA A 7 -22.17 -27.47 6.17
N LEU A 8 -20.90 -27.18 6.44
CA LEU A 8 -20.51 -26.15 7.41
C LEU A 8 -20.92 -24.74 6.94
N ARG A 9 -20.85 -24.47 5.62
CA ARG A 9 -21.34 -23.19 5.06
C ARG A 9 -22.82 -22.95 5.34
N VAL A 10 -23.66 -23.97 5.18
CA VAL A 10 -25.12 -23.86 5.45
C VAL A 10 -25.40 -23.64 6.94
N GLN A 11 -24.52 -24.15 7.81
CA GLN A 11 -24.61 -23.98 9.26
C GLN A 11 -23.94 -22.70 9.78
N TRP A 12 -23.35 -21.88 8.89
CA TRP A 12 -22.56 -20.69 9.26
C TRP A 12 -21.38 -20.99 10.17
N CYS A 13 -20.81 -22.19 10.06
CA CYS A 13 -19.62 -22.62 10.81
C CYS A 13 -18.36 -22.51 9.96
N LEU A 14 -17.22 -22.30 10.63
CA LEU A 14 -15.90 -22.24 10.03
C LEU A 14 -15.04 -23.37 10.57
N SER A 15 -14.50 -24.19 9.68
CA SER A 15 -13.49 -25.20 10.00
C SER A 15 -12.15 -24.54 10.35
N PHE A 16 -11.24 -25.31 10.97
CA PHE A 16 -9.86 -24.85 11.19
C PHE A 16 -9.16 -24.47 9.87
N GLU A 17 -9.39 -25.25 8.81
CA GLU A 17 -8.87 -24.98 7.47
C GLU A 17 -9.45 -23.69 6.88
N GLY A 18 -10.77 -23.48 7.02
CA GLY A 18 -11.43 -22.25 6.61
C GLY A 18 -10.91 -21.02 7.36
N PHE A 19 -10.61 -21.16 8.65
CA PHE A 19 -10.00 -20.11 9.46
C PHE A 19 -8.59 -19.77 9.00
N ALA A 20 -7.73 -20.77 8.81
CA ALA A 20 -6.37 -20.54 8.31
C ALA A 20 -6.37 -19.87 6.92
N ARG A 21 -7.28 -20.29 6.03
CA ARG A 21 -7.46 -19.68 4.71
C ARG A 21 -7.92 -18.23 4.77
N TYR A 22 -8.79 -17.89 5.72
CA TYR A 22 -9.22 -16.52 5.93
C TYR A 22 -8.05 -15.64 6.39
N MET A 23 -7.28 -16.10 7.37
CA MET A 23 -6.13 -15.35 7.89
C MET A 23 -5.03 -15.14 6.84
N MET A 24 -4.84 -16.10 5.95
CA MET A 24 -3.86 -16.04 4.86
C MET A 24 -4.40 -15.45 3.55
N ASP A 25 -5.62 -14.88 3.56
CA ASP A 25 -6.14 -14.26 2.34
C ASP A 25 -5.24 -13.08 1.94
N LYS A 26 -4.95 -12.96 0.65
CA LYS A 26 -4.17 -11.87 0.06
C LYS A 26 -4.79 -10.49 0.33
N ASP A 27 -6.09 -10.45 0.58
CA ASP A 27 -6.84 -9.24 0.89
C ASP A 27 -6.75 -8.87 2.39
N ASN A 28 -6.08 -9.67 3.23
CA ASN A 28 -5.85 -9.42 4.66
C ASN A 28 -4.56 -8.60 4.89
N TYR A 29 -4.51 -7.40 4.30
CA TYR A 29 -3.36 -6.51 4.45
C TYR A 29 -3.26 -5.97 5.88
N ALA A 30 -2.05 -5.95 6.44
CA ALA A 30 -1.79 -5.31 7.74
C ALA A 30 -1.99 -3.78 7.68
N PHE A 31 -1.71 -3.17 6.53
CA PHE A 31 -1.98 -1.76 6.26
C PHE A 31 -3.08 -1.65 5.21
N PRO A 32 -4.30 -1.23 5.59
CA PRO A 32 -5.39 -1.12 4.65
C PRO A 32 -5.20 0.09 3.73
N ASN A 33 -5.44 -0.12 2.44
CA ASN A 33 -5.19 0.87 1.39
C ASN A 33 -6.14 2.09 1.45
N GLU A 34 -7.19 2.03 2.28
CA GLU A 34 -8.16 3.12 2.49
C GLU A 34 -7.52 4.37 3.10
N TYR A 35 -6.36 4.26 3.76
CA TYR A 35 -5.58 5.40 4.24
C TYR A 35 -4.62 5.99 3.21
N ALA A 36 -4.52 5.39 2.01
CA ALA A 36 -3.56 5.84 0.99
C ALA A 36 -4.05 7.05 0.19
N ILE A 37 -5.36 7.34 0.20
CA ILE A 37 -5.96 8.43 -0.57
C ILE A 37 -6.58 9.43 0.42
N PRO A 38 -6.00 10.63 0.57
CA PRO A 38 -6.59 11.66 1.40
C PRO A 38 -7.92 12.15 0.79
N SER A 39 -8.86 12.52 1.63
CA SER A 39 -10.14 13.10 1.20
C SER A 39 -9.96 14.50 0.63
N ASP A 40 -10.88 14.93 -0.25
CA ASP A 40 -10.86 16.28 -0.83
C ASP A 40 -10.90 17.38 0.22
N THR A 41 -11.54 17.14 1.36
CA THR A 41 -11.61 18.10 2.47
C THR A 41 -10.29 18.23 3.23
N GLU A 42 -9.50 17.16 3.29
CA GLU A 42 -8.17 17.19 3.91
C GLU A 42 -7.15 17.93 3.04
N MET A 43 -7.38 17.98 1.72
CA MET A 43 -6.47 18.61 0.73
C MET A 43 -6.79 20.09 0.43
N GLN A 44 -7.64 20.75 1.23
CA GLN A 44 -8.05 22.16 1.05
C GLN A 44 -7.32 23.18 1.93
N GLN A 45 -6.46 22.73 2.85
CA GLN A 45 -5.63 23.62 3.66
C GLN A 45 -4.50 24.28 2.85
N PRO A 46 -3.85 25.36 3.35
CA PRO A 46 -2.68 25.95 2.70
C PRO A 46 -1.51 24.97 2.53
N LEU A 47 -0.71 25.14 1.46
CA LEU A 47 0.39 24.23 1.09
C LEU A 47 1.41 23.98 2.21
N SER A 48 1.65 24.97 3.08
CA SER A 48 2.58 24.87 4.20
C SER A 48 2.12 23.93 5.32
N GLN A 49 0.89 23.39 5.26
CA GLN A 49 0.35 22.47 6.25
C GLN A 49 0.55 21.00 5.90
N TYR A 50 1.21 20.69 4.78
CA TYR A 50 1.44 19.33 4.33
C TYR A 50 2.93 18.98 4.29
N TYR A 51 3.23 17.72 4.56
CA TYR A 51 4.49 17.15 4.12
C TYR A 51 4.44 16.92 2.60
N ILE A 52 5.50 17.35 1.89
CA ILE A 52 5.61 17.22 0.44
C ILE A 52 6.84 16.37 0.13
N ALA A 53 6.61 15.22 -0.51
CA ALA A 53 7.70 14.36 -0.98
C ALA A 53 8.63 15.17 -1.89
N SER A 54 9.90 15.26 -1.51
CA SER A 54 10.90 16.11 -2.16
C SER A 54 12.16 15.30 -2.41
N SER A 55 12.77 15.48 -3.57
CA SER A 55 14.02 14.83 -3.95
C SER A 55 15.14 15.86 -4.10
N HIS A 56 16.33 15.52 -3.60
CA HIS A 56 17.53 16.35 -3.72
C HIS A 56 18.44 15.78 -4.81
N ASN A 57 18.87 16.62 -5.74
CA ASN A 57 19.72 16.22 -6.86
C ASN A 57 19.20 14.99 -7.61
N THR A 58 17.91 14.98 -7.99
CA THR A 58 17.21 13.84 -8.60
C THR A 58 17.92 13.24 -9.82
N TYR A 59 18.73 14.02 -10.54
CA TYR A 59 19.52 13.56 -11.68
C TYR A 59 20.64 12.57 -11.31
N LEU A 60 21.10 12.55 -10.04
CA LEU A 60 22.22 11.72 -9.63
C LEU A 60 21.79 10.27 -9.43
N THR A 61 22.47 9.36 -10.12
CA THR A 61 22.26 7.90 -9.97
C THR A 61 22.94 7.32 -8.74
N GLY A 62 23.83 8.08 -8.08
CA GLY A 62 24.61 7.60 -6.95
C GLY A 62 25.38 8.69 -6.23
N HIS A 63 26.72 8.62 -6.27
CA HIS A 63 27.57 9.43 -5.40
C HIS A 63 27.53 10.93 -5.74
N GLN A 64 27.60 11.79 -4.73
CA GLN A 64 27.44 13.26 -4.89
C GLN A 64 28.60 13.93 -5.66
N LEU A 65 29.81 13.39 -5.54
CA LEU A 65 31.02 13.96 -6.15
C LEU A 65 31.52 13.23 -7.42
N LYS A 66 30.92 12.08 -7.77
CA LYS A 66 31.35 11.27 -8.92
C LYS A 66 30.25 10.31 -9.36
N GLY A 67 30.23 9.93 -10.63
CA GLY A 67 29.24 9.01 -11.19
C GLY A 67 28.37 9.67 -12.25
N GLU A 68 27.36 8.95 -12.72
CA GLU A 68 26.55 9.33 -13.88
C GLU A 68 25.28 10.09 -13.46
N SER A 69 24.87 10.99 -14.35
CA SER A 69 23.55 11.64 -14.28
C SER A 69 22.57 10.95 -15.21
N SER A 70 21.28 10.89 -14.84
CA SER A 70 20.25 10.26 -15.65
C SER A 70 18.95 11.06 -15.63
N VAL A 71 18.41 11.34 -16.82
CA VAL A 71 17.12 12.03 -16.96
C VAL A 71 15.98 11.10 -16.53
N GLN A 72 16.14 9.79 -16.70
CA GLN A 72 15.13 8.80 -16.37
C GLN A 72 14.74 8.82 -14.89
N LEU A 73 15.62 9.30 -13.99
CA LEU A 73 15.33 9.40 -12.55
C LEU A 73 14.27 10.45 -12.20
N TYR A 74 13.99 11.41 -13.09
CA TYR A 74 12.87 12.33 -12.91
C TYR A 74 11.51 11.68 -13.25
N SER A 75 11.51 10.51 -13.89
CA SER A 75 10.30 9.80 -14.33
C SER A 75 10.03 8.49 -13.58
N GLN A 76 10.90 8.10 -12.64
CA GLN A 76 10.71 6.95 -11.76
C GLN A 76 9.81 7.32 -10.58
#